data_AF-A0A448YZ29-F1
#
_entry.id   AF-A0A448YZ29-F1
#
_cell.length_a   1.000
_cell.length_b   1.000
_cell.length_c   1.000
_cell.angle_alpha   90.00
_cell.angle_beta   90.00
_cell.angle_gamma   90.00
#
_symmetry.space_group_name_H-M   'P 1'
#
loop_
_entity.id
_entity.type
_entity.pdbx_description
1 polymer ?
#
loop_
_entity_poly.entity_id
_entity_poly.type
_entity_poly.pdbx_seq_one_letter_code
_entity_poly.pdbx_strand_id
1 'polypeptide(L)'
;GEGSCEAEGGANTCAPVSFSSSSGEGSSGEDGGRWLVTESTGMYGDSLVRTWDLASGEVVRETKMEDRFFGEGSTRYTDDDGRELLAVLTYKEQSIVVYDANTLERVETLSPWPSPTTTTEGWGIAFDPLERIFVVTDGSAMLHFWDLGFEAIPSRPPIPVRLEELVDERDRVLVARKPAEARGEDGGETAGSEEEAVEGTLLGHINELEWDPHTRTLLANKWFEDVVLRIDPSNGLVTRVYDFTRLRPRQNRSRGEDVFNGIAILPSTEGKEWLVTGKYWPEVYRIRIAE
;
A
#
# COMPACT_ATOMS: atom_id res chain seq x y z
N GLY A 1 -23.79 -7.74 5.55
CA GLY A 1 -24.65 -8.72 6.26
C GLY A 1 -23.76 -9.53 7.16
N GLU A 2 -24.28 -10.00 8.30
CA GLU A 2 -23.53 -10.64 9.39
C GLU A 2 -22.68 -11.83 8.91
N GLY A 3 -21.36 -11.61 8.76
CA GLY A 3 -20.36 -12.67 8.76
C GLY A 3 -19.93 -12.90 10.20
N SER A 4 -20.38 -14.00 10.79
CA SER A 4 -20.08 -14.34 12.18
C SER A 4 -18.66 -14.89 12.31
N CYS A 5 -17.73 -14.03 12.75
CA CYS A 5 -16.53 -14.48 13.44
C CYS A 5 -16.95 -14.83 14.88
N GLU A 6 -17.06 -16.12 15.21
CA GLU A 6 -17.38 -16.53 16.59
C GLU A 6 -16.19 -16.27 17.52
N ALA A 7 -16.50 -15.54 18.59
CA ALA A 7 -15.54 -15.05 19.56
C ALA A 7 -15.38 -16.01 20.74
N GLU A 8 -14.22 -16.61 20.89
CA GLU A 8 -13.71 -16.99 22.22
C GLU A 8 -12.34 -16.32 22.44
N GLY A 9 -12.28 -15.42 23.41
CA GLY A 9 -11.01 -14.97 23.97
C GLY A 9 -10.23 -13.90 23.20
N GLY A 10 -10.78 -12.69 23.09
CA GLY A 10 -9.99 -11.46 23.14
C GLY A 10 -8.90 -11.25 22.07
N ALA A 11 -9.27 -11.22 20.79
CA ALA A 11 -8.67 -10.37 19.73
C ALA A 11 -9.50 -10.55 18.45
N ASN A 12 -10.21 -9.50 18.01
CA ASN A 12 -11.07 -9.55 16.82
C ASN A 12 -10.37 -8.92 15.60
N THR A 13 -10.52 -9.59 14.45
CA THR A 13 -10.35 -9.17 13.03
C THR A 13 -8.94 -8.89 12.49
N CYS A 14 -8.43 -9.71 11.57
CA CYS A 14 -7.19 -9.45 10.82
C CYS A 14 -7.32 -8.17 9.97
N ALA A 15 -6.35 -7.26 10.13
CA ALA A 15 -6.34 -5.96 9.47
C ALA A 15 -5.94 -6.07 7.99
N PRO A 16 -6.67 -5.46 7.03
CA PRO A 16 -6.20 -5.37 5.65
C PRO A 16 -4.95 -4.49 5.57
N VAL A 17 -3.94 -5.01 4.88
CA VAL A 17 -2.64 -4.39 4.59
C VAL A 17 -2.41 -4.31 3.09
N SER A 18 -3.43 -4.49 2.24
CA SER A 18 -3.47 -4.01 0.84
C SER A 18 -4.78 -4.41 0.20
N PHE A 19 -5.19 -3.68 -0.84
CA PHE A 19 -6.24 -4.13 -1.75
C PHE A 19 -5.67 -4.23 -3.16
N SER A 20 -6.01 -5.30 -3.86
CA SER A 20 -5.97 -5.30 -5.32
C SER A 20 -7.34 -5.71 -5.84
N SER A 21 -7.91 -4.89 -6.72
CA SER A 21 -9.17 -5.21 -7.38
C SER A 21 -8.93 -5.69 -8.79
N SER A 22 -9.57 -6.79 -9.16
CA SER A 22 -9.69 -7.23 -10.55
C SER A 22 -11.16 -7.11 -10.97
N SER A 23 -11.42 -6.61 -12.19
CA SER A 23 -12.65 -7.01 -12.87
C SER A 23 -12.54 -8.50 -13.12
N GLY A 24 -13.63 -9.25 -12.96
CA GLY A 24 -13.70 -10.64 -13.44
C GLY A 24 -13.66 -10.73 -14.97
N GLU A 25 -12.75 -10.02 -15.63
CA GLU A 25 -12.54 -10.10 -17.08
C GLU A 25 -11.43 -11.11 -17.39
N GLY A 26 -11.70 -12.36 -16.98
CA GLY A 26 -11.22 -13.51 -17.72
C GLY A 26 -12.07 -13.63 -18.98
N SER A 27 -11.40 -13.58 -20.14
CA SER A 27 -11.89 -14.14 -21.39
C SER A 27 -12.73 -15.41 -21.12
N SER A 28 -13.97 -15.42 -21.60
CA SER A 28 -14.91 -16.56 -21.56
C SER A 28 -15.23 -17.13 -20.17
N GLY A 29 -16.09 -16.42 -19.43
CA GLY A 29 -17.18 -16.98 -18.63
C GLY A 29 -16.82 -17.77 -17.37
N GLU A 30 -16.95 -17.13 -16.20
CA GLU A 30 -17.77 -17.64 -15.07
C GLU A 30 -17.89 -16.69 -13.84
N ASP A 31 -17.29 -15.48 -13.84
CA ASP A 31 -17.41 -14.53 -12.69
C ASP A 31 -18.35 -13.32 -12.93
N GLY A 32 -19.43 -13.52 -13.70
CA GLY A 32 -20.72 -12.79 -13.56
C GLY A 32 -20.75 -11.25 -13.43
N GLY A 33 -19.70 -10.50 -13.78
CA GLY A 33 -19.63 -9.05 -13.54
C GLY A 33 -19.42 -8.65 -12.07
N ARG A 34 -18.82 -9.53 -11.26
CA ARG A 34 -18.50 -9.28 -9.86
C ARG A 34 -17.16 -8.56 -9.72
N TRP A 35 -17.07 -7.66 -8.74
CA TRP A 35 -15.82 -7.01 -8.35
C TRP A 35 -15.20 -7.83 -7.22
N LEU A 36 -14.04 -8.44 -7.49
CA LEU A 36 -13.31 -9.18 -6.48
C LEU A 36 -12.21 -8.30 -5.91
N VAL A 37 -12.06 -8.34 -4.58
CA VAL A 37 -11.05 -7.61 -3.84
C VAL A 37 -10.16 -8.62 -3.15
N THR A 38 -8.86 -8.58 -3.42
CA THR A 38 -7.85 -9.38 -2.71
C THR A 38 -7.14 -8.51 -1.67
N GLU A 39 -6.99 -9.03 -0.47
CA GLU A 39 -6.25 -8.38 0.61
C GLU A 39 -5.27 -9.33 1.31
N SER A 40 -4.19 -8.73 1.81
CA SER A 40 -3.23 -9.34 2.73
C SER A 40 -3.51 -8.81 4.14
N THR A 41 -3.28 -9.61 5.18
CA THR A 41 -3.45 -9.20 6.57
C THR A 41 -2.22 -9.53 7.41
N GLY A 42 -1.94 -8.68 8.39
CA GLY A 42 -0.73 -8.77 9.21
C GLY A 42 -1.01 -9.14 10.66
N MET A 43 -0.60 -10.34 11.06
CA MET A 43 -0.50 -10.80 12.45
C MET A 43 0.42 -12.03 12.51
N TYR A 44 1.44 -12.04 13.38
CA TYR A 44 2.25 -13.25 13.55
C TYR A 44 1.38 -14.41 14.04
N GLY A 45 1.51 -15.56 13.40
CA GLY A 45 0.67 -16.73 13.67
C GLY A 45 -0.70 -16.71 12.99
N ASP A 46 -1.18 -15.57 12.48
CA ASP A 46 -2.57 -15.40 11.99
C ASP A 46 -2.68 -14.54 10.71
N SER A 47 -1.58 -14.29 10.01
CA SER A 47 -1.59 -13.56 8.74
C SER A 47 -2.32 -14.37 7.67
N LEU A 48 -3.25 -13.72 6.98
CA LEU A 48 -4.10 -14.30 5.94
C LEU A 48 -3.97 -13.52 4.64
N VAL A 49 -4.16 -14.21 3.53
CA VAL A 49 -4.46 -13.62 2.23
C VAL A 49 -5.86 -14.08 1.83
N ARG A 50 -6.76 -13.16 1.51
CA ARG A 50 -8.14 -13.50 1.14
C ARG A 50 -8.64 -12.69 -0.04
N THR A 51 -9.54 -13.29 -0.81
CA THR A 51 -10.30 -12.60 -1.87
C THR A 51 -11.78 -12.69 -1.55
N TRP A 52 -12.48 -11.57 -1.66
CA TRP A 52 -13.89 -11.45 -1.33
C TRP A 52 -14.65 -10.66 -2.40
N ASP A 53 -15.97 -10.91 -2.49
CA ASP A 53 -16.85 -10.20 -3.40
C ASP A 53 -17.25 -8.84 -2.82
N LEU A 54 -16.99 -7.76 -3.56
CA LEU A 54 -17.24 -6.40 -3.10
C LEU A 54 -18.71 -6.11 -2.78
N ALA A 55 -19.64 -6.74 -3.51
CA ALA A 55 -21.06 -6.45 -3.38
C ALA A 55 -21.69 -7.16 -2.18
N SER A 56 -21.30 -8.41 -1.91
CA SER A 56 -21.84 -9.22 -0.82
C SER A 56 -21.00 -9.16 0.45
N GLY A 57 -19.69 -8.90 0.34
CA GLY A 57 -18.71 -9.05 1.41
C GLY A 57 -18.32 -10.51 1.69
N GLU A 58 -18.76 -11.46 0.86
CA GLU A 58 -18.49 -12.88 1.04
C GLU A 58 -17.04 -13.20 0.66
N VAL A 59 -16.33 -13.92 1.54
CA VAL A 59 -15.01 -14.46 1.24
C VAL A 59 -15.15 -15.58 0.22
N VAL A 60 -14.53 -15.39 -0.94
CA VAL A 60 -14.52 -16.36 -2.04
C VAL A 60 -13.41 -17.39 -1.84
N ARG A 61 -12.26 -16.95 -1.32
CA ARG A 61 -11.07 -17.78 -1.11
C ARG A 61 -10.17 -17.14 -0.07
N GLU A 62 -9.47 -17.96 0.69
CA GLU A 62 -8.55 -17.52 1.75
C GLU A 62 -7.44 -18.56 1.92
N THR A 63 -6.25 -18.09 2.26
CA THR A 63 -5.12 -18.94 2.63
C THR A 63 -4.37 -18.32 3.80
N LYS A 64 -3.87 -19.17 4.69
CA LYS A 64 -3.05 -18.76 5.82
C LYS A 64 -1.59 -18.67 5.41
N MET A 65 -0.92 -17.57 5.79
CA MET A 65 0.54 -17.49 5.69
C MET A 65 1.19 -18.37 6.75
N GLU A 66 2.46 -18.76 6.56
CA GLU A 66 3.20 -19.45 7.63
C GLU A 66 3.27 -18.57 8.89
N ASP A 67 3.16 -19.18 10.07
CA ASP A 67 3.06 -18.47 11.35
C ASP A 67 4.21 -17.46 11.62
N ARG A 68 5.36 -17.68 10.99
CA ARG A 68 6.54 -16.80 11.11
C ARG A 68 6.39 -15.48 10.35
N PHE A 69 5.45 -15.37 9.43
CA PHE A 69 5.29 -14.20 8.58
C PHE A 69 4.26 -13.24 9.15
N PHE A 70 4.60 -11.96 9.10
CA PHE A 70 3.64 -10.88 9.23
C PHE A 70 3.38 -10.31 7.84
N GLY A 71 2.19 -10.58 7.28
CA GLY A 71 1.81 -10.10 5.95
C GLY A 71 1.67 -8.59 5.90
N GLU A 72 2.24 -7.98 4.86
CA GLU A 72 2.16 -6.53 4.59
C GLU A 72 1.56 -6.31 3.19
N GLY A 73 2.10 -5.36 2.45
CA GLY A 73 1.63 -4.94 1.14
C GLY A 73 1.50 -6.07 0.14
N SER A 74 0.51 -5.98 -0.74
CA SER A 74 0.30 -6.96 -1.81
C SER A 74 -0.12 -6.32 -3.12
N THR A 75 0.37 -6.85 -4.24
CA THR A 75 -0.07 -6.43 -5.58
C THR A 75 -0.24 -7.62 -6.49
N ARG A 76 -1.25 -7.55 -7.36
CA ARG A 76 -1.38 -8.46 -8.51
C ARG A 76 -0.41 -8.03 -9.61
N TYR A 77 0.12 -8.99 -10.35
CA TYR A 77 0.96 -8.76 -11.53
C TYR A 77 0.90 -9.94 -12.49
N THR A 78 1.25 -9.69 -13.76
CA THR A 78 1.37 -10.73 -14.79
C THR A 78 2.85 -10.97 -15.08
N ASP A 79 3.31 -12.21 -14.90
CA ASP A 79 4.70 -12.59 -15.18
C ASP A 79 5.01 -12.68 -16.69
N ASP A 80 6.21 -13.14 -17.06
CA ASP A 80 6.63 -13.26 -18.46
C ASP A 80 5.91 -14.39 -19.22
N ASP A 81 5.37 -15.37 -18.51
CA ASP A 81 4.62 -16.50 -19.06
C ASP A 81 3.11 -16.20 -19.16
N GLY A 82 2.66 -15.01 -18.74
CA GLY A 82 1.26 -14.61 -18.76
C GLY A 82 0.46 -15.15 -17.57
N ARG A 83 1.12 -15.60 -16.50
CA ARG A 83 0.46 -16.04 -15.27
C ARG A 83 0.08 -14.84 -14.41
N GLU A 84 -1.15 -14.84 -13.92
CA GLU A 84 -1.65 -13.86 -12.96
C GLU A 84 -1.22 -14.27 -11.54
N LEU A 85 -0.33 -13.49 -10.95
CA LEU A 85 0.29 -13.76 -9.66
C LEU A 85 -0.04 -12.64 -8.66
N LEU A 86 0.08 -12.97 -7.37
CA LEU A 86 -0.05 -12.03 -6.26
C LEU A 86 1.24 -12.09 -5.45
N ALA A 87 1.97 -10.98 -5.41
CA ALA A 87 3.10 -10.81 -4.52
C ALA A 87 2.61 -10.24 -3.18
N VAL A 88 3.07 -10.80 -2.07
CA VAL A 88 2.80 -10.32 -0.71
C VAL A 88 4.12 -10.12 0.02
N LEU A 89 4.39 -8.88 0.43
CA LEU A 89 5.53 -8.54 1.27
C LEU A 89 5.33 -9.05 2.70
N THR A 90 6.44 -9.16 3.42
CA THR A 90 6.45 -9.42 4.86
C THR A 90 7.14 -8.28 5.58
N TYR A 91 6.74 -8.04 6.83
CA TYR A 91 7.20 -6.89 7.59
C TYR A 91 8.72 -6.90 7.82
N LYS A 92 9.21 -7.82 8.65
CA LYS A 92 10.63 -7.88 9.07
C LYS A 92 11.36 -9.10 8.57
N GLU A 93 10.64 -10.04 7.97
CA GLU A 93 11.18 -11.33 7.57
C GLU A 93 11.95 -11.26 6.25
N GLN A 94 12.04 -10.06 5.63
CA GLN A 94 12.71 -9.84 4.36
C GLN A 94 12.29 -10.87 3.32
N SER A 95 11.00 -11.18 3.26
CA SER A 95 10.47 -12.24 2.42
C SER A 95 9.32 -11.75 1.55
N ILE A 96 9.21 -12.33 0.36
CA ILE A 96 8.07 -12.17 -0.54
C ILE A 96 7.42 -13.53 -0.71
N VAL A 97 6.13 -13.62 -0.43
CA VAL A 97 5.35 -14.83 -0.71
C VAL A 97 4.54 -14.58 -1.96
N VAL A 98 4.71 -15.44 -2.97
CA VAL A 98 4.01 -15.32 -4.25
C VAL A 98 2.94 -16.40 -4.32
N TYR A 99 1.72 -15.99 -4.68
CA TYR A 99 0.57 -16.85 -4.85
C TYR A 99 0.08 -16.80 -6.30
N ASP A 100 -0.56 -17.85 -6.76
CA ASP A 100 -1.45 -17.76 -7.92
C ASP A 100 -2.61 -16.84 -7.54
N ALA A 101 -2.85 -15.78 -8.34
CA ALA A 101 -3.81 -14.75 -7.97
C ALA A 101 -5.27 -15.22 -8.05
N ASN A 102 -5.53 -16.34 -8.73
CA ASN A 102 -6.86 -16.89 -8.94
C ASN A 102 -7.20 -17.98 -7.92
N THR A 103 -6.22 -18.76 -7.47
CA THR A 103 -6.44 -19.86 -6.52
C THR A 103 -5.97 -19.54 -5.09
N LEU A 104 -5.08 -18.56 -4.92
CA LEU A 104 -4.31 -18.32 -3.69
C LEU A 104 -3.47 -19.54 -3.25
N GLU A 105 -3.15 -20.44 -4.19
CA GLU A 105 -2.12 -21.46 -3.96
C GLU A 105 -0.74 -20.79 -3.98
N ARG A 106 0.08 -21.08 -2.97
CA ARG A 106 1.43 -20.53 -2.89
C ARG A 106 2.29 -21.11 -4.03
N VAL A 107 2.83 -20.23 -4.86
CA VAL A 107 3.74 -20.56 -5.96
C VAL A 107 5.16 -20.65 -5.43
N GLU A 108 5.61 -19.63 -4.70
CA GLU A 108 6.98 -19.60 -4.15
C GLU A 108 7.12 -18.67 -2.95
N THR A 109 8.32 -18.69 -2.36
CA THR A 109 8.71 -17.78 -1.28
C THR A 109 10.16 -17.40 -1.48
N LEU A 110 10.41 -16.12 -1.66
CA LEU A 110 11.75 -15.54 -1.78
C LEU A 110 12.17 -15.08 -0.39
N SER A 111 13.20 -15.70 0.18
CA SER A 111 13.67 -15.42 1.55
C SER A 111 15.18 -15.72 1.68
N PRO A 112 16.04 -14.71 1.94
CA PRO A 112 15.69 -13.29 1.89
C PRO A 112 15.24 -12.89 0.47
N TRP A 113 14.47 -11.81 0.35
CA TRP A 113 14.12 -11.22 -0.93
C TRP A 113 15.41 -10.74 -1.63
N PRO A 114 15.42 -10.65 -2.97
CA PRO A 114 16.67 -10.38 -3.69
C PRO A 114 17.27 -9.00 -3.43
N SER A 115 16.44 -8.01 -3.06
CA SER A 115 16.86 -6.62 -2.94
C SER A 115 16.44 -5.94 -1.64
N PRO A 116 17.39 -5.47 -0.81
CA PRO A 116 17.07 -4.80 0.44
C PRO A 116 16.43 -3.42 0.20
N THR A 117 15.53 -3.05 1.11
CA THR A 117 15.00 -1.69 1.25
C THR A 117 15.90 -0.86 2.17
N THR A 118 15.60 0.43 2.34
CA THR A 118 16.37 1.35 3.20
C THR A 118 16.29 0.96 4.67
N THR A 119 15.11 0.54 5.13
CA THR A 119 14.88 0.11 6.52
C THR A 119 15.02 -1.40 6.71
N THR A 120 15.18 -2.16 5.61
CA THR A 120 15.11 -3.62 5.56
C THR A 120 13.75 -4.22 5.90
N GLU A 121 12.72 -3.38 6.04
CA GLU A 121 11.32 -3.78 6.20
C GLU A 121 10.59 -3.72 4.85
N GLY A 122 9.42 -4.35 4.77
CA GLY A 122 8.51 -4.31 3.62
C GLY A 122 7.15 -3.78 4.07
N TRP A 123 6.65 -2.73 3.44
CA TRP A 123 5.39 -2.07 3.83
C TRP A 123 4.40 -2.16 2.67
N GLY A 124 4.42 -1.24 1.70
CA GLY A 124 3.56 -1.28 0.52
C GLY A 124 4.27 -1.82 -0.72
N ILE A 125 3.51 -2.41 -1.64
CA ILE A 125 3.97 -2.79 -2.98
C ILE A 125 2.88 -2.50 -4.01
N ALA A 126 3.25 -1.93 -5.15
CA ALA A 126 2.38 -1.75 -6.30
C ALA A 126 3.10 -2.14 -7.59
N PHE A 127 2.36 -2.54 -8.62
CA PHE A 127 2.92 -2.96 -9.91
C PHE A 127 2.58 -1.95 -11.01
N ASP A 128 3.59 -1.46 -11.75
CA ASP A 128 3.40 -0.75 -13.01
C ASP A 128 3.38 -1.78 -14.16
N PRO A 129 2.22 -2.06 -14.77
CA PRO A 129 2.11 -3.06 -15.82
C PRO A 129 2.74 -2.62 -17.15
N LEU A 130 2.92 -1.32 -17.37
CA LEU A 130 3.50 -0.81 -18.61
C LEU A 130 5.03 -0.93 -18.59
N GLU A 131 5.65 -0.60 -17.46
CA GLU A 131 7.10 -0.73 -17.29
C GLU A 131 7.51 -2.12 -16.78
N ARG A 132 6.55 -2.93 -16.32
CA ARG A 132 6.74 -4.27 -15.73
C ARG A 132 7.70 -4.24 -14.53
N ILE A 133 7.44 -3.32 -13.62
CA ILE A 133 8.24 -3.12 -12.40
C ILE A 133 7.34 -3.03 -11.17
N PHE A 134 7.90 -3.37 -10.02
CA PHE A 134 7.31 -3.09 -8.72
C PHE A 134 7.85 -1.79 -8.15
N VAL A 135 6.97 -1.04 -7.48
CA VAL A 135 7.36 0.02 -6.56
C VAL A 135 7.08 -0.44 -5.14
N VAL A 136 8.05 -0.27 -4.26
CA VAL A 136 8.01 -0.78 -2.88
C VAL A 136 8.33 0.32 -1.87
N THR A 137 7.63 0.32 -0.75
CA THR A 137 7.87 1.19 0.41
C THR A 137 8.24 0.37 1.63
N ASP A 138 8.88 1.03 2.59
CA ASP A 138 9.48 0.40 3.77
C ASP A 138 9.33 1.27 5.04
N GLY A 139 8.40 2.23 5.01
CA GLY A 139 8.18 3.22 6.07
C GLY A 139 9.18 4.38 6.08
N SER A 140 10.25 4.35 5.28
CA SER A 140 11.10 5.51 5.05
C SER A 140 10.43 6.52 4.10
N ALA A 141 11.22 7.48 3.60
CA ALA A 141 10.80 8.36 2.53
C ALA A 141 11.09 7.79 1.13
N MET A 142 11.68 6.60 1.00
CA MET A 142 12.14 6.09 -0.29
C MET A 142 11.09 5.23 -0.97
N LEU A 143 10.92 5.45 -2.28
CA LEU A 143 10.33 4.50 -3.22
C LEU A 143 11.46 3.63 -3.79
N HIS A 144 11.34 2.31 -3.63
CA HIS A 144 12.25 1.33 -4.22
C HIS A 144 11.66 0.77 -5.50
N PHE A 145 12.50 0.44 -6.48
CA PHE A 145 12.07 -0.07 -7.79
C PHE A 145 12.69 -1.43 -8.07
N TRP A 146 11.85 -2.44 -8.24
CA TRP A 146 12.27 -3.81 -8.50
C TRP A 146 11.73 -4.32 -9.84
N ASP A 147 12.47 -5.18 -10.52
CA ASP A 147 12.00 -5.88 -11.70
C ASP A 147 11.09 -7.08 -11.35
N LEU A 148 10.67 -7.85 -12.36
CA LEU A 148 9.83 -9.04 -12.15
C LEU A 148 10.50 -10.17 -11.39
N GLY A 149 11.83 -10.17 -11.30
CA GLY A 149 12.61 -11.05 -10.43
C GLY A 149 12.72 -10.53 -9.00
N PHE A 150 12.07 -9.41 -8.68
CA PHE A 150 12.20 -8.68 -7.42
C PHE A 150 13.63 -8.18 -7.16
N GLU A 151 14.42 -7.97 -8.22
CA GLU A 151 15.76 -7.39 -8.15
C GLU A 151 15.71 -5.87 -8.34
N ALA A 152 16.53 -5.14 -7.58
CA ALA A 152 16.66 -3.70 -7.66
C ALA A 152 17.19 -3.30 -9.03
N ILE A 153 16.53 -2.35 -9.66
CA ILE A 153 16.85 -1.89 -11.00
C ILE A 153 18.00 -0.87 -10.91
N PRO A 154 19.24 -1.19 -11.35
CA PRO A 154 20.39 -0.31 -11.09
C PRO A 154 20.29 1.05 -11.79
N SER A 155 19.58 1.11 -12.92
CA SER A 155 19.32 2.35 -13.67
C SER A 155 18.20 3.21 -13.07
N ARG A 156 17.49 2.71 -12.05
CA ARG A 156 16.41 3.41 -11.35
C ARG A 156 16.60 3.28 -9.83
N PRO A 157 17.56 4.02 -9.26
CA PRO A 157 17.84 3.97 -7.83
C PRO A 157 16.61 4.42 -7.01
N PRO A 158 16.57 4.14 -5.70
CA PRO A 158 15.48 4.59 -4.85
C PRO A 158 15.28 6.11 -4.92
N ILE A 159 14.02 6.53 -4.99
CA ILE A 159 13.65 7.95 -5.15
C ILE A 159 12.95 8.43 -3.87
N PRO A 160 13.38 9.56 -3.27
CA PRO A 160 12.71 10.11 -2.10
C PRO A 160 11.36 10.74 -2.46
N VAL A 161 10.33 10.41 -1.70
CA VAL A 161 9.04 11.08 -1.68
C VAL A 161 9.20 12.43 -1.02
N ARG A 162 8.82 13.48 -1.74
CA ARG A 162 8.93 14.86 -1.28
C ARG A 162 7.68 15.68 -1.56
N LEU A 163 7.47 16.65 -0.69
CA LEU A 163 6.43 17.64 -0.80
C LEU A 163 7.06 19.02 -0.98
N GLU A 164 6.89 19.56 -2.17
CA GLU A 164 7.10 20.98 -2.43
C GLU A 164 5.85 21.75 -1.98
N GLU A 165 5.92 23.07 -1.76
CA GLU A 165 4.78 23.83 -1.23
C GLU A 165 3.51 23.64 -2.08
N LEU A 166 2.58 22.79 -1.60
CA LEU A 166 1.24 22.66 -2.16
C LEU A 166 0.31 23.58 -1.39
N VAL A 167 -0.34 24.49 -2.10
CA VAL A 167 -1.44 25.30 -1.58
C VAL A 167 -2.73 24.57 -1.92
N ASP A 168 -3.53 24.17 -0.93
CA ASP A 168 -4.85 23.59 -1.20
C ASP A 168 -5.80 24.65 -1.79
N GLU A 169 -6.95 24.24 -2.32
CA GLU A 169 -7.98 25.16 -2.88
C GLU A 169 -8.56 26.15 -1.85
N ARG A 170 -8.19 26.04 -0.57
CA ARG A 170 -8.60 26.91 0.54
C ARG A 170 -7.44 27.75 1.07
N ASP A 171 -6.36 27.92 0.29
CA ASP A 171 -5.14 28.64 0.67
C ASP A 171 -4.43 28.09 1.92
N ARG A 172 -4.71 26.84 2.31
CA ARG A 172 -3.94 26.17 3.36
C ARG A 172 -2.72 25.56 2.71
N VAL A 173 -1.56 26.03 3.14
CA VAL A 173 -0.32 25.37 2.79
C VAL A 173 -0.35 23.98 3.42
N LEU A 174 -0.31 22.95 2.58
CA LEU A 174 -0.10 21.57 2.96
C LEU A 174 1.37 21.40 3.34
N VAL A 175 1.91 22.20 4.27
CA VAL A 175 3.27 22.00 4.77
C VAL A 175 3.23 20.79 5.70
N ALA A 176 4.16 19.87 5.52
CA ALA A 176 4.66 19.07 6.63
C ALA A 176 5.09 20.04 7.75
N ARG A 177 4.32 20.12 8.84
CA ARG A 177 4.73 20.94 9.99
C ARG A 177 6.14 20.49 10.37
N LYS A 178 7.11 21.42 10.27
CA LYS A 178 8.48 21.21 10.76
C LYS A 178 8.38 20.58 12.16
N PRO A 179 9.05 19.46 12.47
CA PRO A 179 9.09 18.96 13.83
C PRO A 179 9.57 20.10 14.71
N ALA A 180 8.89 20.35 15.83
CA ALA A 180 9.33 21.36 16.77
C ALA A 180 10.78 21.04 17.16
N GLU A 181 11.72 21.89 16.75
CA GLU A 181 13.12 21.76 17.12
C GLU A 181 13.20 21.74 18.65
N ALA A 182 13.57 20.58 19.20
CA ALA A 182 13.97 20.48 20.58
C ALA A 182 15.20 21.38 20.73
N ARG A 183 15.06 22.45 21.52
CA ARG A 183 16.19 23.32 21.89
C ARG A 183 17.24 22.47 22.59
N GLY A 184 18.35 22.22 21.90
CA GLY A 184 19.59 21.72 22.45
C GLY A 184 20.71 22.60 21.94
N GLU A 185 21.35 23.32 22.84
CA GLU A 185 22.57 24.08 22.59
C GLU A 185 23.75 23.11 22.36
N ASP A 186 24.55 23.41 21.33
CA ASP A 186 26.02 23.57 21.36
C ASP A 186 26.71 22.98 20.11
N GLY A 187 27.76 23.69 19.68
CA GLY A 187 28.30 23.69 18.32
C GLY A 187 29.21 22.53 17.91
N GLY A 188 29.48 22.51 16.60
CA GLY A 188 30.46 21.63 15.97
C GLY A 188 30.37 21.73 14.46
N GLU A 189 31.35 22.39 13.82
CA GLU A 189 31.54 22.39 12.37
C GLU A 189 31.86 20.96 11.87
N THR A 190 31.20 20.53 10.79
CA THR A 190 31.72 19.46 9.92
C THR A 190 31.51 19.78 8.45
N ALA A 191 32.56 19.50 7.69
CA ALA A 191 32.77 19.76 6.28
C ALA A 191 31.73 19.11 5.36
N GLY A 192 31.41 19.81 4.27
CA GLY A 192 30.40 19.44 3.30
C GLY A 192 30.77 18.22 2.47
N SER A 193 29.80 17.32 2.37
CA SER A 193 29.49 16.58 1.15
C SER A 193 28.35 17.32 0.44
N GLU A 194 28.54 17.68 -0.82
CA GLU A 194 27.46 18.19 -1.68
C GLU A 194 26.47 17.03 -1.94
N GLU A 195 25.56 16.78 -1.00
CA GLU A 195 24.25 16.21 -1.32
C GLU A 195 23.52 17.27 -2.14
N GLU A 196 23.16 16.96 -3.39
CA GLU A 196 22.21 17.78 -4.14
C GLU A 196 21.00 17.99 -3.24
N ALA A 197 20.78 19.25 -2.83
CA ALA A 197 19.69 19.59 -1.93
C ALA A 197 18.38 19.18 -2.60
N VAL A 198 17.74 18.13 -2.08
CA VAL A 198 16.39 17.76 -2.49
C VAL A 198 15.51 18.96 -2.18
N GLU A 199 15.04 19.65 -3.21
CA GLU A 199 14.16 20.79 -3.06
C GLU A 199 12.79 20.31 -2.57
N GLY A 200 12.37 20.70 -1.36
CA GLY A 200 11.12 20.24 -0.73
C GLY A 200 11.30 19.42 0.55
N THR A 201 10.20 19.13 1.24
CA THR A 201 10.24 18.36 2.50
C THR A 201 10.11 16.87 2.23
N LEU A 202 11.07 16.07 2.69
CA LEU A 202 11.00 14.61 2.65
C LEU A 202 9.84 14.09 3.50
N LEU A 203 9.06 13.18 2.93
CA LEU A 203 7.94 12.55 3.63
C LEU A 203 8.27 11.09 3.93
N GLY A 204 8.54 10.78 5.20
CA GLY A 204 8.60 9.40 5.68
C GLY A 204 7.23 8.81 5.99
N HIS A 205 7.24 7.56 6.46
CA HIS A 205 6.04 6.79 6.81
C HIS A 205 5.10 6.55 5.63
N ILE A 206 5.68 6.38 4.44
CA ILE A 206 4.94 5.97 3.25
C ILE A 206 4.62 4.48 3.41
N ASN A 207 3.33 4.16 3.39
CA ASN A 207 2.84 2.83 3.70
C ASN A 207 2.24 2.20 2.44
N GLU A 208 0.96 1.81 2.49
CA GLU A 208 0.27 1.20 1.36
C GLU A 208 0.45 1.94 0.06
N LEU A 209 0.57 1.19 -1.02
CA LEU A 209 0.61 1.70 -2.38
C LEU A 209 -0.55 1.16 -3.20
N GLU A 210 -0.99 1.96 -4.16
CA GLU A 210 -1.83 1.52 -5.27
C GLU A 210 -1.36 2.21 -6.55
N TRP A 211 -1.20 1.46 -7.63
CA TRP A 211 -0.83 2.04 -8.93
C TRP A 211 -2.06 2.56 -9.66
N ASP A 212 -2.04 3.83 -10.07
CA ASP A 212 -3.08 4.42 -10.90
C ASP A 212 -2.68 4.35 -12.39
N PRO A 213 -3.23 3.41 -13.18
CA PRO A 213 -2.86 3.24 -14.58
C PRO A 213 -3.36 4.39 -15.48
N HIS A 214 -4.36 5.16 -15.04
CA HIS A 214 -4.90 6.27 -15.82
C HIS A 214 -3.95 7.47 -15.81
N THR A 215 -3.37 7.76 -14.65
CA THR A 215 -2.46 8.89 -14.46
C THR A 215 -0.98 8.50 -14.49
N ARG A 216 -0.67 7.20 -14.40
CA ARG A 216 0.68 6.64 -14.24
C ARG A 216 1.40 7.18 -13.00
N THR A 217 0.65 7.26 -11.89
CA THR A 217 1.16 7.73 -10.60
C THR A 217 0.83 6.72 -9.50
N LEU A 218 1.49 6.87 -8.36
CA LEU A 218 1.19 6.09 -7.16
C LEU A 218 0.19 6.83 -6.28
N LEU A 219 -0.77 6.10 -5.74
CA LEU A 219 -1.45 6.49 -4.52
C LEU A 219 -0.72 5.86 -3.33
N ALA A 220 -0.56 6.61 -2.24
CA ALA A 220 0.08 6.10 -1.05
C ALA A 220 -0.63 6.51 0.24
N ASN A 221 -0.84 5.58 1.16
CA ASN A 221 -1.18 5.93 2.53
C ASN A 221 0.04 6.53 3.23
N LYS A 222 -0.19 7.56 4.05
CA LYS A 222 0.81 8.09 4.97
C LYS A 222 0.48 7.61 6.39
N TRP A 223 1.31 6.73 6.95
CA TRP A 223 1.02 6.09 8.22
C TRP A 223 0.83 7.13 9.34
N PHE A 224 -0.14 6.86 10.21
CA PHE A 224 -0.71 7.76 11.24
C PHE A 224 -1.50 8.97 10.75
N GLU A 225 -1.63 9.20 9.45
CA GLU A 225 -2.43 10.29 8.90
C GLU A 225 -3.63 9.74 8.11
N ASP A 226 -4.76 10.44 8.21
CA ASP A 226 -5.95 10.11 7.43
C ASP A 226 -5.88 10.81 6.05
N VAL A 227 -4.79 10.58 5.33
CA VAL A 227 -4.54 11.15 4.00
C VAL A 227 -4.05 10.08 3.02
N VAL A 228 -4.32 10.32 1.74
CA VAL A 228 -3.67 9.63 0.62
C VAL A 228 -2.84 10.64 -0.16
N LEU A 229 -1.60 10.29 -0.47
CA LEU A 229 -0.72 11.06 -1.34
C LEU A 229 -0.83 10.54 -2.76
N ARG A 230 -0.78 11.43 -3.75
CA ARG A 230 -0.48 11.06 -5.14
C ARG A 230 0.95 11.44 -5.45
N ILE A 231 1.74 10.47 -5.88
CA ILE A 231 3.18 10.61 -6.04
C ILE A 231 3.54 10.30 -7.49
N ASP A 232 4.28 11.20 -8.14
CA ASP A 232 4.92 10.91 -9.41
C ASP A 232 6.12 9.97 -9.17
N PRO A 233 6.08 8.71 -9.65
CA PRO A 233 7.11 7.71 -9.38
C PRO A 233 8.41 7.97 -10.14
N SER A 234 8.43 8.92 -11.10
CA SER A 234 9.63 9.26 -11.87
C SER A 234 10.55 10.21 -11.12
N ASN A 235 10.01 10.98 -10.18
CA ASN A 235 10.74 12.01 -9.46
C ASN A 235 10.42 12.07 -7.95
N GLY A 236 9.41 11.36 -7.45
CA GLY A 236 9.04 11.33 -6.03
C GLY A 236 8.21 12.53 -5.56
N LEU A 237 7.81 13.43 -6.46
CA LEU A 237 7.03 14.61 -6.09
C LEU A 237 5.59 14.23 -5.76
N VAL A 238 5.12 14.69 -4.60
CA VAL A 238 3.70 14.64 -4.26
C VAL A 238 2.95 15.69 -5.08
N THR A 239 2.04 15.24 -5.94
CA THR A 239 1.25 16.11 -6.83
C THR A 239 -0.13 16.44 -6.27
N ARG A 240 -0.66 15.63 -5.36
CA ARG A 240 -1.94 15.89 -4.67
C ARG A 240 -1.97 15.20 -3.31
N VAL A 241 -2.65 15.82 -2.35
CA VAL A 241 -2.97 15.25 -1.04
C VAL A 241 -4.49 15.18 -0.92
N TYR A 242 -5.02 13.99 -0.64
CA TYR A 242 -6.43 13.75 -0.43
C TYR A 242 -6.70 13.63 1.08
N ASP A 243 -7.53 14.51 1.62
CA ASP A 243 -7.88 14.53 3.05
C ASP A 243 -9.09 13.63 3.34
N PHE A 244 -8.85 12.57 4.13
CA PHE A 244 -9.86 11.60 4.58
C PHE A 244 -10.19 11.72 6.07
N THR A 245 -9.75 12.78 6.76
CA THR A 245 -9.98 12.97 8.21
C THR A 245 -11.46 12.96 8.60
N ARG A 246 -12.35 13.28 7.66
CA ARG A 246 -13.81 13.27 7.86
C ARG A 246 -14.48 11.94 7.53
N LEU A 247 -13.81 11.04 6.81
CA LEU A 247 -14.39 9.76 6.39
C LEU A 247 -14.66 8.88 7.60
N ARG A 248 -13.65 8.73 8.48
CA ARG A 248 -13.77 7.96 9.73
C ARG A 248 -12.98 8.61 10.86
N PRO A 249 -13.53 9.65 11.48
CA PRO A 249 -12.83 10.42 12.51
C PRO A 249 -12.39 9.54 13.68
N ARG A 250 -11.21 9.79 14.25
CA ARG A 250 -10.66 9.01 15.38
C ARG A 250 -11.63 8.89 16.58
N GLN A 251 -12.48 9.89 16.81
CA GLN A 251 -13.46 9.87 17.91
C GLN A 251 -14.57 8.83 17.71
N ASN A 252 -14.82 8.43 16.46
CA ASN A 252 -15.84 7.45 16.10
C ASN A 252 -15.27 6.04 15.97
N ARG A 253 -13.97 5.85 16.22
CA ARG A 253 -13.30 4.55 16.13
C ARG A 253 -13.44 3.76 17.42
N SER A 254 -13.82 2.49 17.30
CA SER A 254 -13.88 1.57 18.43
C SER A 254 -12.48 1.28 18.98
N ARG A 255 -12.38 0.80 20.23
CA ARG A 255 -11.09 0.53 20.91
C ARG A 255 -10.15 -0.46 20.20
N GLY A 256 -10.65 -1.27 19.27
CA GLY A 256 -9.86 -2.22 18.48
C GLY A 256 -9.51 -1.72 17.08
N GLU A 257 -10.02 -0.56 16.68
CA GLU A 257 -9.79 0.00 15.34
C GLU A 257 -8.55 0.89 15.34
N ASP A 258 -7.76 0.81 14.27
CA ASP A 258 -6.46 1.47 14.19
C ASP A 258 -6.43 2.51 13.03
N VAL A 259 -5.25 2.72 12.46
CA VAL A 259 -4.96 3.72 11.44
C VAL A 259 -5.63 3.44 10.09
N PHE A 260 -5.83 4.53 9.32
CA PHE A 260 -6.20 4.48 7.91
C PHE A 260 -5.10 3.81 7.09
N ASN A 261 -5.45 2.79 6.31
CA ASN A 261 -4.54 1.98 5.50
C ASN A 261 -5.34 1.08 4.54
N GLY A 262 -4.87 0.95 3.30
CA GLY A 262 -5.54 0.16 2.26
C GLY A 262 -6.28 1.04 1.28
N ILE A 263 -5.83 1.00 0.01
CA ILE A 263 -6.38 1.72 -1.13
C ILE A 263 -6.46 0.73 -2.29
N ALA A 264 -7.57 0.73 -3.04
CA ALA A 264 -7.64 0.11 -4.36
C ALA A 264 -8.43 0.98 -5.33
N ILE A 265 -8.00 1.06 -6.57
CA ILE A 265 -8.72 1.75 -7.63
C ILE A 265 -9.66 0.75 -8.30
N LEU A 266 -10.96 1.05 -8.32
CA LEU A 266 -11.91 0.22 -9.04
C LEU A 266 -11.61 0.24 -10.54
N PRO A 267 -11.43 -0.92 -11.19
CA PRO A 267 -11.17 -0.98 -12.62
C PRO A 267 -12.32 -0.36 -13.44
N SER A 268 -12.02 0.08 -14.65
CA SER A 268 -13.00 0.69 -15.57
C SER A 268 -13.68 1.97 -15.03
N THR A 269 -13.08 2.62 -14.03
CA THR A 269 -13.57 3.91 -13.48
C THR A 269 -12.68 5.10 -13.83
N GLU A 270 -11.69 4.93 -14.72
CA GLU A 270 -10.71 5.97 -15.09
C GLU A 270 -9.99 6.58 -13.87
N GLY A 271 -9.76 5.78 -12.83
CA GLY A 271 -9.13 6.26 -11.59
C GLY A 271 -10.04 7.13 -10.72
N LYS A 272 -11.34 7.23 -11.00
CA LYS A 272 -12.26 8.13 -10.28
C LYS A 272 -12.97 7.50 -9.09
N GLU A 273 -12.98 6.18 -8.96
CA GLU A 273 -13.60 5.51 -7.81
C GLU A 273 -12.63 4.57 -7.11
N TRP A 274 -12.49 4.75 -5.81
CA TRP A 274 -11.55 3.99 -4.99
C TRP A 274 -12.29 3.24 -3.89
N LEU A 275 -11.70 2.15 -3.45
CA LEU A 275 -11.97 1.52 -2.16
C LEU A 275 -10.90 2.00 -1.17
N VAL A 276 -11.34 2.41 0.01
CA VAL A 276 -10.43 2.79 1.09
C VAL A 276 -10.91 2.22 2.42
N THR A 277 -9.98 1.84 3.29
CA THR A 277 -10.28 1.24 4.60
C THR A 277 -9.22 1.61 5.65
N GLY A 278 -9.20 0.92 6.79
CA GLY A 278 -8.11 0.98 7.74
C GLY A 278 -7.88 -0.32 8.47
N LYS A 279 -6.76 -0.38 9.19
CA LYS A 279 -6.41 -1.53 10.01
C LYS A 279 -7.49 -1.73 11.07
N TYR A 280 -8.09 -2.93 11.09
CA TYR A 280 -9.21 -3.31 11.97
C TYR A 280 -10.52 -2.52 11.76
N TRP A 281 -10.69 -1.81 10.65
CA TRP A 281 -11.97 -1.15 10.37
C TRP A 281 -13.04 -2.18 9.98
N PRO A 282 -14.29 -2.04 10.47
CA PRO A 282 -15.40 -2.93 10.12
C PRO A 282 -16.00 -2.64 8.74
N GLU A 283 -15.60 -1.53 8.09
CA GLU A 283 -16.18 -1.03 6.85
C GLU A 283 -15.10 -0.69 5.84
N VAL A 284 -15.38 -1.02 4.58
CA VAL A 284 -14.64 -0.53 3.40
C VAL A 284 -15.51 0.52 2.71
N TYR A 285 -14.94 1.67 2.39
CA TYR A 285 -15.65 2.77 1.74
C TYR A 285 -15.34 2.79 0.25
N ARG A 286 -16.39 2.68 -0.58
CA ARG A 286 -16.31 3.08 -1.98
C ARG A 286 -16.52 4.58 -2.07
N ILE A 287 -15.50 5.28 -2.55
CA ILE A 287 -15.50 6.74 -2.69
C ILE A 287 -15.40 7.12 -4.17
N ARG A 288 -15.91 8.30 -4.49
CA ARG A 288 -15.67 8.95 -5.77
C ARG A 288 -14.82 10.18 -5.56
N ILE A 289 -13.73 10.28 -6.31
CA ILE A 289 -12.87 11.45 -6.29
C ILE A 289 -13.49 12.51 -7.18
N ALA A 290 -13.78 13.67 -6.59
CA ALA A 290 -14.16 14.84 -7.35
C ALA A 290 -12.91 15.41 -8.03
N GLU A 291 -13.06 15.82 -9.29
CA GLU A 291 -12.02 16.54 -10.02
C GLU A 291 -11.68 17.84 -9.29
#